data_AF-A0A1I6SHK3-F1
#
_entry.id   AF-A0A1I6SHK3-F1
#
_cell.length_a   1.000
_cell.length_b   1.000
_cell.length_c   1.000
_cell.angle_alpha   90.00
_cell.angle_beta   90.00
_cell.angle_gamma   90.00
#
_symmetry.space_group_name_H-M   'P 1'
#
loop_
_entity.id
_entity.type
_entity.pdbx_description
1 polymer ?
#
loop_
_entity_poly.entity_id
_entity_poly.type
_entity_poly.pdbx_seq_one_letter_code
_entity_poly.pdbx_strand_id
1 'polypeptide(L)' 'MVYFIFLCLWTGIALFATINPYHIWKITKSWQALREPPKSYFIIQRIISGVFALIGLSLLLLPHLLR' A
#
# COMPACT_ATOMS: atom_id res chain seq x y z
N MET A 1 11.46 -10.23 15.65
CA MET A 1 9.98 -10.15 15.78
C MET A 1 9.41 -8.82 15.34
N VAL A 2 9.82 -7.69 15.92
CA VAL A 2 9.28 -6.35 15.58
C VAL A 2 9.37 -6.01 14.08
N TYR A 3 10.51 -6.29 13.44
CA TYR A 3 10.70 -6.06 12.01
C TYR A 3 9.72 -6.85 11.12
N PHE A 4 9.43 -8.10 11.50
CA PHE A 4 8.49 -8.95 10.76
C PHE A 4 7.05 -8.43 10.89
N ILE A 5 6.65 -8.01 12.10
CA ILE A 5 5.34 -7.39 12.33
C ILE A 5 5.20 -6.11 11.51
N PHE A 6 6.25 -5.28 11.47
CA PHE A 6 6.28 -4.08 10.64
C PHE A 6 6.08 -4.41 9.15
N LEU A 7 6.82 -5.38 8.62
CA LEU A 7 6.68 -5.79 7.22
C LEU A 7 5.29 -6.35 6.90
N CYS A 8 4.70 -7.14 7.79
CA CYS A 8 3.34 -7.65 7.61
C CYS A 8 2.31 -6.52 7.54
N LEU A 9 2.39 -5.56 8.48
CA LEU A 9 1.48 -4.40 8.50
C LEU A 9 1.69 -3.50 7.28
N TRP A 10 2.94 -3.19 6.95
CA TRP A 10 3.30 -2.40 5.78
C TRP A 10 2.75 -3.02 4.49
N THR A 11 3.02 -4.32 4.29
CA THR A 11 2.62 -5.04 3.08
C THR A 11 1.10 -5.17 2.99
N GLY A 12 0.42 -5.42 4.11
CA GLY A 12 -1.04 -5.46 4.17
C GLY A 12 -1.69 -4.12 3.82
N ILE A 13 -1.17 -3.01 4.36
CA ILE A 13 -1.66 -1.66 4.03
C ILE A 13 -1.38 -1.32 2.57
N ALA A 14 -0.20 -1.65 2.05
CA ALA A 14 0.17 -1.43 0.65
C ALA A 14 -0.73 -2.23 -0.30
N LEU A 15 -1.02 -3.49 0.00
CA LEU A 15 -1.98 -4.32 -0.75
C LEU A 15 -3.39 -3.72 -0.72
N PHE A 16 -3.87 -3.32 0.47
CA PHE A 16 -5.19 -2.71 0.60
C PHE A 16 -5.28 -1.39 -0.20
N ALA A 17 -4.22 -0.57 -0.18
CA ALA A 17 -4.11 0.64 -0.99
C ALA A 17 -3.98 0.37 -2.50
N THR A 18 -3.54 -0.81 -2.90
CA THR A 18 -3.51 -1.23 -4.31
C THR A 18 -4.92 -1.62 -4.77
N ILE A 19 -5.62 -2.43 -3.97
CA ILE A 19 -6.97 -2.90 -4.30
C ILE A 19 -7.96 -1.73 -4.29
N ASN A 20 -7.95 -0.91 -3.24
CA ASN A 20 -8.96 0.13 -3.03
C ASN A 20 -8.33 1.49 -2.67
N PRO A 21 -7.63 2.15 -3.62
CA PRO A 21 -6.92 3.41 -3.37
C PRO A 21 -7.86 4.54 -2.89
N TYR A 22 -9.12 4.54 -3.34
CA TYR A 22 -10.12 5.53 -2.94
C TYR A 22 -10.43 5.46 -1.44
N HIS A 23 -10.56 4.27 -0.87
CA HIS A 23 -10.84 4.12 0.56
C HIS A 23 -9.68 4.63 1.42
N ILE A 24 -8.44 4.29 1.05
CA ILE A 24 -7.24 4.80 1.73
C ILE A 24 -7.18 6.33 1.65
N TRP A 25 -7.41 6.89 0.47
CA TRP A 25 -7.45 8.34 0.30
C TRP A 25 -8.57 8.98 1.13
N LYS A 26 -9.76 8.35 1.17
CA LYS A 26 -10.87 8.82 1.98
C LYS A 26 -10.56 8.80 3.48
N ILE A 27 -9.81 7.82 3.98
CA ILE A 27 -9.44 7.79 5.40
C ILE A 27 -8.35 8.82 5.72
N THR A 28 -7.33 8.93 4.84
CA THR A 28 -6.10 9.68 5.14
C THR A 28 -6.12 11.14 4.70
N LYS A 29 -6.87 11.47 3.65
CA LYS A 29 -6.82 12.75 2.95
C LYS A 29 -8.19 13.42 2.77
N SER A 30 -9.31 12.72 2.98
CA SER A 30 -10.64 13.35 2.82
C SER A 30 -10.85 14.58 3.70
N TRP A 31 -10.36 14.55 4.94
CA TRP A 31 -10.47 15.66 5.89
C TRP A 31 -9.71 16.93 5.51
N GLN A 32 -8.76 16.82 4.57
CA GLN A 32 -7.89 17.91 4.13
C GLN A 32 -8.23 18.35 2.71
N ALA A 33 -9.05 17.59 2.00
CA ALA A 33 -9.35 17.82 0.60
C ALA A 33 -10.59 18.70 0.45
N LEU A 34 -10.42 19.87 -0.18
CA LEU A 34 -11.51 20.77 -0.55
C LEU A 34 -12.35 20.22 -1.73
N ARG A 35 -11.78 19.32 -2.55
CA ARG A 35 -12.43 18.67 -3.70
C ARG A 35 -11.91 17.25 -3.91
N GLU A 36 -12.71 16.40 -4.52
CA GLU A 36 -12.30 15.04 -4.89
C GLU A 36 -11.20 15.05 -5.97
N PRO A 37 -10.14 14.22 -5.84
CA PRO A 37 -9.07 14.12 -6.82
C PRO A 37 -9.58 13.54 -8.15
N PRO A 38 -8.92 13.89 -9.26
CA PRO A 38 -9.20 13.28 -10.54
C PRO A 38 -8.87 11.78 -10.53
N LYS A 39 -9.53 11.01 -11.41
CA LYS A 39 -9.32 9.55 -11.53
C LYS A 39 -7.86 9.15 -11.75
N SER A 40 -7.06 10.00 -12.42
CA SER A 40 -5.63 9.80 -12.65
C SER A 40 -4.83 9.71 -11.34
N TYR A 41 -5.21 10.46 -10.32
CA TYR A 41 -4.56 10.41 -9.00
C TYR A 41 -4.67 9.01 -8.38
N PHE A 42 -5.86 8.40 -8.46
CA PHE A 42 -6.10 7.06 -7.92
C PHE A 42 -5.39 5.96 -8.71
N ILE A 43 -5.20 6.16 -10.02
CA ILE A 43 -4.41 5.24 -10.86
C ILE A 43 -2.94 5.29 -10.46
N ILE A 44 -2.37 6.50 -10.31
CA ILE A 44 -0.99 6.69 -9.87
C ILE A 44 -0.80 6.09 -8.47
N GLN A 45 -1.74 6.37 -7.56
CA GLN A 45 -1.70 5.84 -6.20
C GLN A 45 -1.72 4.31 -6.19
N ARG A 46 -2.54 3.67 -7.05
CA ARG A 46 -2.59 2.21 -7.20
C ARG A 46 -1.28 1.64 -7.75
N ILE A 47 -0.63 2.31 -8.71
CA ILE A 47 0.66 1.87 -9.25
C ILE A 47 1.74 1.94 -8.16
N ILE A 48 1.82 3.07 -7.45
CA ILE A 48 2.80 3.27 -6.38
C ILE A 48 2.59 2.26 -5.26
N SER A 49 1.36 2.11 -4.77
CA SER A 49 1.06 1.14 -3.71
C SER A 49 1.30 -0.30 -4.17
N GLY A 50 1.04 -0.62 -5.43
CA GLY A 50 1.35 -1.92 -6.03
C GLY A 50 2.85 -2.24 -6.02
N VAL A 51 3.69 -1.27 -6.36
CA VAL A 51 5.16 -1.43 -6.28
C VAL A 51 5.59 -1.67 -4.83
N PHE A 52 5.06 -0.90 -3.87
CA PHE A 52 5.38 -1.10 -2.45
C PHE A 52 4.88 -2.45 -1.91
N ALA A 53 3.72 -2.93 -2.37
CA ALA A 53 3.20 -4.25 -2.02
C ALA A 53 4.09 -5.37 -2.56
N LEU A 54 4.58 -5.25 -3.80
CA LEU A 54 5.52 -6.21 -4.40
C LEU A 54 6.85 -6.26 -3.66
N ILE A 55 7.40 -5.11 -3.28
CA ILE A 55 8.63 -5.05 -2.47
C ILE A 55 8.40 -5.72 -1.11
N GLY A 56 7.30 -5.38 -0.43
CA GLY A 56 6.95 -5.96 0.87
C GLY A 56 6.78 -7.49 0.82
N LEU A 57 6.07 -7.99 -0.20
CA LEU A 57 5.92 -9.43 -0.47
C LEU A 57 7.27 -10.10 -0.75
N SER A 58 8.11 -9.47 -1.57
CA SER A 58 9.43 -10.00 -1.90
C SER A 58 10.29 -10.14 -0.65
N LEU A 59 10.29 -9.13 0.23
CA LEU A 59 11.03 -9.16 1.50
C LEU A 59 10.48 -10.21 2.49
N LEU A 60 9.17 -10.43 2.50
CA LEU A 60 8.53 -11.48 3.31
C LEU A 60 8.85 -12.90 2.81
N LEU A 61 8.91 -13.08 1.49
CA LEU A 61 9.18 -14.38 0.84
C LEU A 61 10.69 -14.70 0.75
N LEU A 62 11.56 -13.69 0.73
CA LEU A 62 13.02 -13.83 0.67
C LEU A 62 13.58 -14.87 1.67
N PRO A 63 13.25 -14.84 2.97
CA PRO A 63 13.76 -15.83 3.92
C PRO A 63 13.24 -17.26 3.70
N HIS A 64 12.15 -17.44 2.95
CA HIS A 64 11.65 -18.78 2.58
C HIS A 64 12.30 -19.29 1.29
N LEU A 65 12.69 -18.39 0.37
CA LEU A 65 13.41 -18.71 -0.87
C LEU A 65 14.90 -18.99 -0.64
N LEU A 66 15.50 -18.38 0.39
CA LEU A 66 16.91 -18.55 0.75
C LEU A 66 17.16 -19.74 1.70
N ARG A 67 16.12 -20.50 2.05
CA ARG A 67 16.18 -21.65 2.95
C ARG A 67 16.10 -22.94 2.15
#